data_AF-A0A956ZWF7-F1
#
_entry.id   AF-A0A956ZWF7-F1
#
_cell.length_a   1.000
_cell.length_b   1.000
_cell.length_c   1.000
_cell.angle_alpha   90.00
_cell.angle_beta   90.00
_cell.angle_gamma   90.00
#
_symmetry.space_group_name_H-M   'P 1'
#
loop_
_entity.id
_entity.type
_entity.pdbx_description
1 polymer ?
#
loop_
_entity_poly.entity_id
_entity_poly.type
_entity_poly.pdbx_seq_one_letter_code
_entity_poly.pdbx_strand_id
1 'polypeptide(L)' 'MTTDDWVFEAIERSGNKGASLREVQRFVDENHYEELAVDTIQTALEQLAVRGQIALEGERWKAIKKTSKEDALKKLFGD' A
#
# COMPACT_ATOMS: atom_id res chain seq x y z
N MET A 1 14.54 8.48 2.81
CA MET A 1 13.24 7.79 2.67
C MET A 1 12.31 8.34 3.74
N THR A 2 11.02 8.50 3.42
CA THR A 2 10.01 8.96 4.39
C THR A 2 9.19 7.78 4.89
N THR A 3 8.46 7.96 5.99
CA THR A 3 7.54 6.95 6.54
C THR A 3 6.57 6.39 5.50
N ASP A 4 6.07 7.23 4.58
CA ASP A 4 5.17 6.79 3.50
C ASP A 4 5.83 5.75 2.58
N ASP A 5 7.13 5.91 2.32
CA ASP A 5 7.91 5.05 1.44
C ASP A 5 8.07 3.64 2.05
N TRP A 6 8.37 3.58 3.34
CA TRP A 6 8.49 2.32 4.10
C TRP A 6 7.15 1.61 4.24
N VAL A 7 6.08 2.38 4.52
CA VAL A 7 4.72 1.84 4.59
C VAL A 7 4.31 1.28 3.23
N PHE A 8 4.58 2.00 2.15
CA PHE A 8 4.28 1.54 0.79
C PHE A 8 5.07 0.27 0.45
N GLU A 9 6.36 0.20 0.78
CA GLU A 9 7.19 -0.98 0.58
C GLU A 9 6.63 -2.21 1.31
N ALA A 10 6.18 -2.06 2.55
CA ALA A 10 5.55 -3.13 3.32
C ALA A 10 4.28 -3.68 2.63
N ILE A 11 3.48 -2.79 2.04
CA ILE A 11 2.28 -3.16 1.28
C ILE A 11 2.66 -3.88 -0.01
N GLU A 12 3.67 -3.39 -0.75
CA GLU A 12 4.12 -4.01 -1.99
C GLU A 12 4.69 -5.42 -1.75
N ARG A 13 5.50 -5.58 -0.70
CA ARG A 13 6.05 -6.88 -0.25
C ARG A 13 4.95 -7.89 0.09
N SER A 14 3.82 -7.42 0.61
CA SER A 14 2.67 -8.26 0.95
C SER A 14 1.88 -8.74 -0.28
N GLY A 15 2.13 -8.15 -1.45
CA GLY A 15 1.54 -8.57 -2.73
C GLY A 15 0.00 -8.62 -2.71
N ASN A 16 -0.58 -9.62 -3.39
CA ASN A 16 -2.04 -9.75 -3.55
C ASN A 16 -2.78 -10.07 -2.23
N LYS A 17 -2.06 -10.53 -1.20
CA LYS A 17 -2.63 -10.76 0.14
C LYS A 17 -2.93 -9.42 0.85
N GLY A 18 -2.19 -8.37 0.50
CA GLY A 18 -2.19 -7.11 1.25
C GLY A 18 -1.61 -7.25 2.66
N ALA A 19 -1.46 -6.14 3.35
CA ALA A 19 -0.95 -6.09 4.71
C ALA A 19 -1.98 -5.48 5.66
N SER A 20 -2.07 -6.03 6.86
CA SER A 20 -2.75 -5.34 7.97
C SER A 20 -1.83 -4.27 8.58
N LEU A 21 -2.39 -3.35 9.34
CA LEU A 21 -1.62 -2.33 10.05
C LEU A 21 -0.50 -2.92 10.92
N ARG A 22 -0.77 -4.04 11.62
CA ARG A 22 0.24 -4.71 12.44
C ARG A 22 1.37 -5.32 11.62
N GLU A 23 1.07 -5.85 10.43
CA GLU A 23 2.09 -6.38 9.53
C GLU A 23 2.97 -5.26 8.97
N VAL A 24 2.40 -4.10 8.65
CA VAL A 24 3.16 -2.91 8.25
C VAL A 24 4.07 -2.44 9.38
N GLN A 25 3.53 -2.30 10.60
CA GLN A 25 4.32 -1.89 11.76
C GLN A 25 5.50 -2.82 12.01
N ARG A 26 5.24 -4.12 12.01
CA ARG A 26 6.29 -5.13 12.18
C ARG A 26 7.35 -5.03 11.07
N PHE A 27 6.93 -4.85 9.81
CA PHE A 27 7.87 -4.70 8.70
C PHE A 27 8.77 -3.48 8.89
N VAL A 28 8.21 -2.34 9.27
CA VAL A 28 8.99 -1.11 9.45
C VAL A 28 9.96 -1.24 10.61
N ASP A 29 9.52 -1.81 11.73
CA ASP A 29 10.38 -2.09 12.89
C ASP A 29 11.55 -3.03 12.51
N GLU A 30 11.27 -4.14 11.82
CA GLU A 30 12.28 -5.15 11.45
C GLU A 30 13.27 -4.66 10.37
N ASN A 31 12.87 -3.75 9.46
CA ASN A 31 13.67 -3.37 8.28
C ASN A 31 14.27 -1.96 8.37
N HIS A 32 13.65 -1.05 9.12
CA HIS A 32 14.11 0.34 9.25
C HIS A 32 14.55 0.68 10.69
N TYR A 33 14.34 -0.23 11.65
CA TYR A 33 14.73 -0.07 13.06
C TYR A 33 14.14 1.20 13.70
N GLU A 34 12.93 1.56 13.27
CA GLU A 34 12.17 2.69 13.80
C GLU A 34 10.88 2.22 14.48
N GLU A 35 10.75 2.56 15.76
CA GLU A 35 9.52 2.34 16.55
C GLU A 35 8.48 3.41 16.19
N LEU A 36 7.90 3.30 15.00
CA LEU A 36 6.82 4.19 14.59
C LEU A 36 5.56 3.93 15.41
N ALA A 37 4.95 5.03 15.87
CA ALA A 37 3.63 4.97 16.48
C ALA A 37 2.60 4.44 15.48
N VAL A 38 1.65 3.65 15.98
CA VAL A 38 0.53 3.10 15.19
C VAL A 38 -0.24 4.21 14.46
N ASP A 39 -0.42 5.36 15.11
CA ASP A 39 -1.12 6.52 14.56
C ASP A 39 -0.38 7.13 13.35
N THR A 40 0.96 7.15 13.40
CA THR A 40 1.82 7.59 12.28
C THR A 40 1.68 6.68 11.08
N ILE A 41 1.67 5.36 11.30
CA ILE A 41 1.51 4.36 10.23
C ILE A 41 0.11 4.46 9.63
N GLN A 42 -0.91 4.60 10.47
CA GLN A 42 -2.30 4.78 10.05
C GLN A 42 -2.44 6.03 9.18
N THR A 43 -1.89 7.16 9.61
CA THR A 43 -1.85 8.41 8.85
C THR A 43 -1.18 8.22 7.49
N ALA A 44 -0.03 7.53 7.44
CA ALA A 44 0.68 7.26 6.20
C ALA A 44 -0.13 6.36 5.24
N LEU A 45 -0.79 5.33 5.76
CA LEU A 45 -1.69 4.47 4.97
C LEU A 45 -2.84 5.28 4.37
N GLU A 46 -3.46 6.17 5.15
CA GLU A 46 -4.52 7.05 4.65
C GLU A 46 -4.02 8.02 3.59
N GLN A 47 -2.83 8.60 3.76
CA GLN A 47 -2.23 9.47 2.76
C GLN A 47 -1.93 8.72 1.45
N LEU A 48 -1.38 7.51 1.53
CA LEU A 48 -1.13 6.66 0.35
C LEU A 48 -2.44 6.26 -0.34
N ALA A 49 -3.51 6.05 0.43
CA ALA A 49 -4.83 5.75 -0.11
C ALA A 49 -5.45 6.97 -0.82
N VAL A 50 -5.35 8.16 -0.23
CA VAL A 50 -5.76 9.43 -0.85
C VAL A 50 -4.99 9.70 -2.15
N ARG A 51 -3.70 9.35 -2.20
CA ARG A 51 -2.86 9.43 -3.40
C ARG A 51 -3.19 8.36 -4.45
N GLY A 52 -4.07 7.40 -4.15
CA GLY A 52 -4.43 6.31 -5.06
C GLY A 52 -3.30 5.30 -5.30
N GLN A 53 -2.36 5.18 -4.37
CA GLN A 53 -1.27 4.21 -4.44
C GLN A 53 -1.65 2.88 -3.78
N ILE A 54 -2.50 2.92 -2.75
CA ILE A 54 -3.00 1.74 -2.05
C ILE A 54 -4.52 1.82 -1.88
N ALA A 55 -5.16 0.68 -1.63
CA ALA A 55 -6.58 0.58 -1.32
C ALA A 55 -6.79 -0.35 -0.12
N LEU A 56 -7.77 -0.04 0.71
CA LEU A 56 -8.23 -0.94 1.77
C LEU A 56 -9.25 -1.92 1.17
N GLU A 57 -8.92 -3.22 1.16
CA GLU A 57 -9.84 -4.28 0.79
C GLU A 57 -10.20 -5.10 2.04
N GLY A 58 -11.40 -4.85 2.58
CA GLY A 58 -11.81 -5.41 3.87
C GLY A 58 -10.96 -4.83 5.00
N GLU A 59 -10.09 -5.64 5.58
CA GLU A 59 -9.20 -5.27 6.69
C GLU A 59 -7.71 -5.21 6.28
N ARG A 60 -7.42 -5.29 4.99
CA ARG A 60 -6.04 -5.37 4.47
C ARG A 60 -5.78 -4.32 3.40
N TRP A 61 -4.67 -3.61 3.55
CA TRP A 61 -4.18 -2.62 2.60
C TRP A 61 -3.44 -3.31 1.47
N LYS A 62 -3.76 -2.93 0.24
CA LYS A 62 -3.13 -3.49 -0.97
C LYS A 62 -2.61 -2.39 -1.87
N ALA A 63 -1.47 -2.63 -2.48
CA ALA A 63 -0.95 -1.74 -3.50
C ALA A 63 -1.90 -1.76 -4.70
N ILE A 64 -2.34 -0.58 -5.13
CA ILE A 64 -3.03 -0.43 -6.40
C ILE A 64 -1.95 -0.56 -7.46
N LYS A 65 -1.70 -1.81 -7.88
CA LYS A 65 -0.94 -2.03 -9.10
C LYS A 65 -1.74 -1.36 -10.20
N LYS A 66 -1.15 -0.38 -10.88
CA LYS A 66 -1.57 0.06 -12.21
C LYS A 66 -1.38 -1.13 -13.16
N THR A 67 -2.21 -2.16 -13.01
CA THR A 67 -2.61 -2.95 -14.16
C THR A 67 -3.25 -1.91 -15.06
N SER A 68 -2.67 -1.70 -16.23
CA SER A 68 -3.16 -0.75 -17.22
C SER A 68 -4.62 -1.07 -17.56
N LYS A 69 -5.57 -0.62 -16.74
CA LYS A 69 -7.00 -0.70 -17.05
C LYS A 69 -7.32 0.23 -18.22
N GLU A 70 -6.51 1.27 -18.43
CA GLU A 70 -6.50 2.02 -19.69
C GLU A 70 -6.15 1.14 -20.90
N ASP A 71 -5.33 0.09 -20.74
CA ASP A 71 -4.99 -0.86 -21.82
C ASP A 71 -6.07 -1.94 -22.00
N ALA A 72 -6.67 -2.39 -20.89
CA ALA A 72 -7.77 -3.36 -20.91
C ALA A 72 -9.08 -2.77 -21.47
N LEU A 73 -9.38 -1.49 -21.20
CA LEU A 73 -10.56 -0.80 -21.74
C LEU A 73 -10.38 -0.43 -23.22
N LYS A 74 -9.17 -0.04 -23.67
CA LYS A 74 -8.91 0.19 -25.11
C LYS A 74 -9.04 -1.09 -25.94
N LYS A 75 -8.66 -2.26 -25.41
CA LYS A 75 -8.82 -3.55 -26.09
C LYS A 75 -10.26 -4.06 -26.15
N LEU A 76 -11.12 -3.65 -25.22
CA LEU A 76 -12.53 -4.06 -25.17
C LEU A 76 -13.46 -3.16 -26.00
N PHE A 77 -13.04 -1.93 -26.33
CA PHE A 77 -13.86 -0.93 -27.01
C PHE A 77 -13.18 -0.30 -28.25
N GLY A 78 -12.15 -0.94 -28.79
CA GLY A 78 -11.41 -0.46 -29.96
C GLY A 78 -11.57 -1.36 -31.18
N ASP A 79 -12.67 -1.16 -31.92
CA ASP A 79 -12.77 -1.33 -33.38
C ASP A 79 -13.10 0.05 -33.97
#